data_AF-Q97EA7-F1
#
_entry.id   AF-Q97EA7-F1
#
_cell.length_a   1.000
_cell.length_b   1.000
_cell.length_c   1.000
_cell.angle_alpha   90.00
_cell.angle_beta   90.00
_cell.angle_gamma   90.00
#
_symmetry.space_group_name_H-M   'P 1'
#
loop_
_entity.id
_entity.type
_entity.pdbx_description
1 polymer ?
#
loop_
_entity_poly.entity_id
_entity_poly.type
_entity_poly.pdbx_seq_one_letter_code
_entity_poly.pdbx_strand_id
1 'polypeptide(L)'
;MKLSSKIKYIVFFIVLINMGYIFVNQQITINRINKNISESQKNIDGLKKENQKLQDEIKLSKTDSYTEKLAREKLGLIKQGEIPVIDSKK
;
A
#
# COMPACT_ATOMS: atom_id res chain seq x y z
N MET A 1 35.60 50.03 -13.84
CA MET A 1 35.61 50.14 -12.37
C MET A 1 36.37 48.94 -11.79
N LYS A 2 37.62 49.10 -11.33
CA LYS A 2 38.41 47.99 -10.76
C LYS A 2 37.83 47.63 -9.39
N LEU A 3 36.96 46.62 -9.31
CA LEU A 3 36.52 46.08 -8.03
C LEU A 3 37.75 45.58 -7.26
N SER A 4 37.97 46.12 -6.05
CA SER A 4 39.06 45.66 -5.19
C SER A 4 38.88 44.17 -4.90
N SER A 5 39.98 43.42 -4.86
CA SER A 5 39.92 41.95 -4.72
C SER A 5 39.11 41.50 -3.49
N LYS A 6 39.07 42.33 -2.43
CA LYS A 6 38.28 42.10 -1.22
C LYS A 6 36.76 42.03 -1.49
N ILE A 7 36.24 42.89 -2.39
CA ILE A 7 34.82 42.90 -2.75
C ILE A 7 34.45 41.63 -3.52
N LYS A 8 35.34 41.11 -4.38
CA LYS A 8 35.11 39.86 -5.11
C LYS A 8 34.95 38.66 -4.16
N TYR A 9 35.77 38.59 -3.11
CA TYR A 9 35.66 37.54 -2.09
C TYR A 9 34.35 37.63 -1.29
N ILE A 10 33.90 38.85 -0.96
CA ILE A 10 32.62 39.06 -0.26
C ILE A 10 31.45 38.58 -1.12
N VAL A 11 31.42 38.95 -2.40
CA VAL A 11 30.37 38.50 -3.34
C VAL A 11 30.40 36.98 -3.49
N PHE A 12 31.58 36.38 -3.61
CA PHE A 12 31.73 34.92 -3.68
C PHE A 12 31.18 34.23 -2.43
N PHE A 13 31.45 34.78 -1.24
CA PHE A 13 30.95 34.22 0.01
C PHE A 13 29.42 34.30 0.12
N ILE A 14 28.81 35.39 -0.33
CA ILE A 14 27.35 35.55 -0.38
C ILE A 14 26.72 34.51 -1.33
N VAL A 15 27.34 34.28 -2.49
CA VAL A 15 26.88 33.24 -3.44
C VAL A 15 26.97 31.85 -2.81
N LEU A 16 28.07 31.54 -2.12
CA LEU A 16 28.21 30.25 -1.41
C LEU A 16 27.15 30.04 -0.34
N ILE A 17 26.82 31.07 0.44
CA ILE A 17 25.76 30.99 1.45
C ILE A 17 24.40 30.72 0.80
N ASN A 18 24.06 31.43 -0.29
CA ASN A 18 22.82 31.21 -1.01
C ASN A 18 22.75 29.80 -1.61
N MET A 19 23.85 29.32 -2.17
CA MET A 19 23.94 27.97 -2.72
C MET A 19 23.70 26.93 -1.62
N GLY A 20 24.37 27.08 -0.47
CA GLY A 20 24.17 26.22 0.70
C GLY A 20 22.72 26.21 1.19
N TYR A 21 22.08 27.38 1.27
CA TYR A 21 20.67 27.49 1.63
C TYR A 21 19.73 26.75 0.67
N ILE A 22 19.97 26.87 -0.65
CA ILE A 22 19.18 26.16 -1.67
C ILE A 22 19.38 24.65 -1.54
N PHE A 23 20.61 24.18 -1.34
CA PHE A 23 20.91 22.76 -1.18
C PHE A 23 20.23 22.15 0.03
N VAL A 24 20.24 22.83 1.18
CA VAL A 24 19.56 22.35 2.40
C VAL A 24 18.06 22.22 2.17
N ASN A 25 17.42 23.23 1.58
CA ASN A 25 16.00 23.19 1.28
C ASN A 25 15.62 22.12 0.25
N GLN A 26 16.46 21.92 -0.77
CA GLN A 26 16.28 20.83 -1.73
C GLN A 26 16.37 19.46 -1.06
N GLN A 27 17.34 19.26 -0.17
CA GLN A 27 17.52 17.99 0.53
C GLN A 27 16.30 17.64 1.40
N ILE A 28 15.75 18.62 2.12
CA ILE A 28 14.53 18.45 2.92
C ILE A 28 13.34 18.10 2.01
N THR A 29 13.21 18.78 0.88
CA THR A 29 12.12 18.56 -0.09
C THR A 29 12.18 17.16 -0.69
N ILE A 30 13.36 16.72 -1.12
CA ILE A 30 13.59 15.38 -1.65
C ILE A 30 13.24 14.32 -0.60
N ASN A 31 13.68 14.51 0.65
CA ASN A 31 13.39 13.55 1.71
C ASN A 31 11.88 13.43 1.98
N ARG A 32 11.16 14.56 1.96
CA ARG A 32 9.69 14.58 2.09
C ARG A 32 9.00 13.87 0.93
N ILE A 33 9.43 14.13 -0.31
CA ILE A 33 8.87 13.47 -1.51
C ILE A 33 9.10 11.96 -1.44
N ASN A 34 10.31 11.51 -1.11
CA ASN A 34 10.62 10.09 -0.98
C ASN A 34 9.78 9.40 0.10
N LYS A 35 9.54 10.08 1.23
CA LYS A 35 8.65 9.56 2.27
C LYS A 35 7.21 9.40 1.77
N ASN A 36 6.68 10.39 1.07
CA ASN A 36 5.32 10.33 0.49
C ASN A 36 5.19 9.22 -0.57
N ILE A 37 6.23 9.01 -1.39
CA ILE A 37 6.28 7.91 -2.36
C ILE A 37 6.24 6.57 -1.63
N SER A 38 7.07 6.40 -0.58
CA SER A 38 7.11 5.16 0.20
C SER A 38 5.77 4.84 0.87
N GLU A 39 5.11 5.84 1.45
CA GLU A 39 3.81 5.70 2.07
C GLU A 39 2.72 5.36 1.04
N SER A 40 2.73 6.05 -0.09
CA SER A 40 1.80 5.77 -1.20
C SER A 40 2.00 4.36 -1.76
N GLN A 41 3.25 3.90 -1.89
CA GLN A 41 3.56 2.54 -2.33
C GLN A 41 3.05 1.50 -1.34
N LYS A 42 3.23 1.72 -0.03
CA LYS A 42 2.67 0.84 1.01
C LYS A 42 1.15 0.75 0.93
N ASN A 43 0.47 1.86 0.67
CA ASN A 43 -0.98 1.87 0.50
C ASN A 43 -1.41 1.09 -0.74
N ILE A 44 -0.71 1.24 -1.87
CA ILE A 44 -0.96 0.46 -3.08
C ILE A 44 -0.77 -1.03 -2.83
N ASP A 45 0.32 -1.41 -2.15
CA ASP A 45 0.62 -2.81 -1.85
C ASP A 45 -0.44 -3.41 -0.89
N GLY A 46 -0.90 -2.64 0.08
CA GLY A 46 -2.00 -3.01 0.97
C GLY A 46 -3.30 -3.25 0.20
N LEU A 47 -3.71 -2.29 -0.63
CA LEU A 47 -4.93 -2.40 -1.46
C LEU A 47 -4.84 -3.55 -2.47
N LYS A 48 -3.67 -3.81 -3.05
CA LYS A 48 -3.46 -4.96 -3.94
C LYS A 48 -3.66 -6.28 -3.20
N LYS A 49 -3.10 -6.42 -2.00
CA LYS A 49 -3.28 -7.62 -1.17
C LYS A 49 -4.75 -7.84 -0.80
N GLU A 50 -5.44 -6.77 -0.42
CA GLU A 50 -6.87 -6.83 -0.09
C GLU A 50 -7.70 -7.22 -1.31
N ASN A 51 -7.44 -6.61 -2.46
CA ASN A 51 -8.13 -6.96 -3.71
C ASN A 51 -7.87 -8.43 -4.09
N GLN A 52 -6.63 -8.91 -3.97
CA GLN A 52 -6.30 -10.31 -4.23
C GLN A 52 -7.05 -11.25 -3.28
N LYS A 53 -7.09 -10.94 -1.98
CA LYS A 53 -7.86 -11.70 -1.00
C LYS A 53 -9.36 -11.76 -1.34
N LEU A 54 -9.95 -10.62 -1.69
CA LEU A 54 -11.35 -10.54 -2.10
C LEU A 54 -11.62 -11.34 -3.39
N GLN A 55 -10.70 -11.31 -4.35
CA GLN A 55 -10.82 -12.13 -5.56
C GLN A 55 -10.75 -13.63 -5.24
N ASP A 56 -9.91 -14.04 -4.31
CA ASP A 56 -9.81 -15.43 -3.88
C ASP A 56 -11.07 -15.86 -3.11
N GLU A 57 -11.62 -15.00 -2.26
CA GLU A 57 -12.93 -15.21 -1.61
C GLU A 57 -14.07 -15.33 -2.64
N ILE A 58 -14.10 -14.49 -3.67
CA ILE A 58 -15.07 -14.59 -4.77
C ILE A 58 -14.91 -15.91 -5.54
N LYS A 59 -13.67 -16.34 -5.83
CA LYS A 59 -13.41 -17.62 -6.50
C LYS A 59 -13.89 -18.80 -5.65
N LEU A 60 -13.58 -18.80 -4.35
CA LEU A 60 -14.10 -19.80 -3.41
C LEU A 60 -15.63 -19.78 -3.39
N SER A 61 -16.25 -18.61 -3.29
CA SER A 61 -17.71 -18.46 -3.28
C SER A 61 -18.37 -18.92 -4.57
N LYS A 62 -17.66 -18.89 -5.71
CA LYS A 62 -18.13 -19.38 -7.01
C LYS A 62 -17.84 -20.86 -7.22
N THR A 63 -17.16 -21.53 -6.29
CA THR A 63 -16.89 -22.96 -6.40
C THR A 63 -18.09 -23.75 -5.88
N ASP A 64 -18.46 -24.83 -6.57
CA ASP A 64 -19.59 -25.69 -6.18
C ASP A 64 -19.49 -26.17 -4.72
N SER A 65 -18.28 -26.34 -4.18
CA SER A 65 -18.05 -26.70 -2.78
C SER A 65 -18.54 -25.66 -1.77
N TYR A 66 -18.40 -24.35 -2.05
CA TYR A 66 -18.91 -23.30 -1.17
C TYR A 66 -20.42 -23.20 -1.25
N THR A 67 -20.99 -23.34 -2.45
CA THR A 67 -22.44 -23.43 -2.66
C THR A 67 -23.02 -24.66 -1.96
N GLU A 68 -22.37 -25.82 -2.06
CA GLU A 68 -22.76 -27.08 -1.39
C GLU A 68 -22.66 -26.94 0.13
N LYS A 69 -21.61 -26.29 0.64
CA LYS A 69 -21.47 -25.97 2.08
C LYS A 69 -22.56 -25.01 2.56
N LEU A 70 -22.82 -23.93 1.83
CA LEU A 70 -23.87 -22.96 2.16
C LEU A 70 -25.26 -23.60 2.09
N ALA A 71 -25.51 -24.45 1.10
CA ALA A 71 -26.75 -25.22 0.96
C ALA A 71 -26.95 -26.19 2.14
N ARG A 72 -25.90 -26.86 2.61
CA ARG A 72 -25.94 -27.68 3.83
C ARG A 72 -26.19 -26.85 5.09
N GLU A 73 -25.46 -25.75 5.29
CA GLU A 73 -25.53 -24.96 6.52
C GLU A 73 -26.79 -24.08 6.63
N LYS A 74 -27.25 -23.48 5.53
CA LYS A 74 -28.39 -22.55 5.53
C LYS A 74 -29.72 -23.21 5.18
N LEU A 75 -29.69 -24.20 4.31
CA LEU A 75 -30.90 -24.82 3.76
C LEU A 75 -31.07 -26.28 4.20
N GLY A 76 -30.09 -26.86 4.92
CA GLY A 76 -30.14 -28.26 5.36
C GLY A 76 -30.15 -29.26 4.20
N LEU A 77 -29.73 -28.84 3.00
CA LEU A 77 -29.81 -29.67 1.79
C LEU A 77 -28.72 -30.74 1.82
N ILE A 78 -29.09 -31.97 1.49
CA ILE A 78 -28.19 -33.14 1.35
C ILE A 78 -28.09 -33.54 -0.12
N LYS A 79 -26.91 -34.05 -0.53
CA LYS A 79 -26.69 -34.44 -1.92
C LYS A 79 -27.50 -35.70 -2.24
N GLN A 80 -27.97 -35.85 -3.48
CA GLN A 80 -28.68 -37.06 -3.88
C GLN A 80 -27.80 -38.30 -3.64
N GLY A 81 -28.31 -39.24 -2.85
CA GLY A 81 -27.61 -40.47 -2.46
C GLY A 81 -26.90 -40.43 -1.10
N GLU A 82 -26.88 -39.30 -0.39
CA GLU A 82 -26.36 -39.21 0.98
C GLU A 82 -27.43 -39.60 2.03
N ILE A 83 -27.05 -40.37 3.05
CA ILE A 83 -27.91 -40.72 4.19
C ILE A 83 -27.56 -39.77 5.35
N PRO A 84 -28.48 -38.94 5.84
CA PRO A 84 -28.20 -38.03 6.95
C PRO A 84 -27.94 -38.81 8.24
N VAL A 85 -26.75 -38.65 8.82
CA VAL A 85 -26.42 -39.18 10.15
C VAL A 85 -26.91 -38.17 11.18
N ILE A 86 -28.10 -38.42 11.72
CA ILE A 86 -28.65 -37.63 12.83
C ILE A 86 -28.07 -38.22 14.12
N ASP A 87 -27.14 -37.50 14.76
CA ASP A 87 -26.65 -37.91 16.07
C ASP A 87 -27.77 -37.69 17.11
N SER A 88 -28.38 -38.79 17.56
CA SER A 88 -29.50 -38.80 18.52
C SER A 88 -29.03 -38.66 19.99
N LYS A 89 -27.77 -38.31 20.25
CA LYS A 89 -27.32 -38.10 21.63
C LYS A 89 -27.68 -36.71 22.13
N LYS A 90 -28.78 -36.69 22.87
CA LYS A 90 -29.23 -35.64 23.78
C LYS A 90 -28.31 -35.53 24.99
#